data_AF-A0A817NQX5-F1
#
_entry.id   AF-A0A817NQX5-F1
#
_cell.length_a   1.000
_cell.length_b   1.000
_cell.length_c   1.000
_cell.angle_alpha   90.00
_cell.angle_beta   90.00
_cell.angle_gamma   90.00
#
_symmetry.space_group_name_H-M   'P 1'
#
loop_
_entity.id
_entity.type
_entity.pdbx_description
1 polymer ?
#
loop_
_entity_poly.entity_id
_entity_poly.type
_entity_poly.pdbx_seq_one_letter_code
_entity_poly.pdbx_strand_id
1 'polypeptide(L)'
;MHREFDFIRDIAQNNDYLLNFVECQIRHTQNRYMEKQKKMATNNIDNKLSKIEDSNKDISYDRIMVNVPFVGKSTQQFTRETTKLIRKVKPNTQVIAIPRLPKAVRQFFKNKDDISKDLQSNNLI
;
A
#
# COMPACT_ATOMS: atom_id res chain seq x y z
N MET A 1 15.77 1.52 32.45
CA MET A 1 15.73 1.79 31.00
C MET A 1 15.92 0.47 30.26
N HIS A 2 15.41 0.32 29.03
CA HIS A 2 15.62 -0.89 28.22
C HIS A 2 17.10 -1.00 27.83
N ARG A 3 17.70 -2.19 27.98
CA ARG A 3 19.13 -2.47 27.67
C ARG A 3 19.53 -2.06 26.24
N GLU A 4 18.57 -2.03 25.32
CA GLU A 4 18.76 -1.63 23.93
C GLU A 4 19.10 -0.14 23.78
N PHE A 5 18.55 0.73 24.64
CA PHE A 5 18.89 2.16 24.61
C PHE A 5 20.25 2.44 25.22
N ASP A 6 20.66 1.66 26.21
CA ASP A 6 22.02 1.72 26.77
C ASP A 6 23.05 1.32 25.70
N PHE A 7 22.78 0.27 24.93
CA PHE A 7 23.62 -0.13 23.80
C PHE A 7 23.75 0.97 22.71
N ILE A 8 22.65 1.62 22.35
CA ILE A 8 22.68 2.73 21.37
C ILE A 8 23.47 3.92 21.92
N ARG A 9 23.36 4.19 23.21
CA ARG A 9 24.08 5.26 23.90
C ARG A 9 25.57 4.99 23.96
N ASP A 10 25.97 3.77 24.24
CA ASP A 10 27.39 3.35 24.25
C ASP A 10 28.00 3.44 22.85
N ILE A 11 27.29 3.03 21.80
CA ILE A 11 27.73 3.23 20.41
C ILE A 11 27.86 4.71 20.09
N ALA A 12 26.87 5.53 20.48
CA ALA A 12 26.89 6.96 20.22
C ALA A 12 28.11 7.63 20.87
N GLN A 13 28.42 7.26 22.11
CA GLN A 13 29.56 7.76 22.85
C GLN A 13 30.89 7.31 22.25
N ASN A 14 30.99 6.07 21.77
CA ASN A 14 32.17 5.55 21.09
C ASN A 14 32.44 6.19 19.71
N ASN A 15 31.43 6.84 19.11
CA ASN A 15 31.52 7.50 17.81
C ASN A 15 31.44 9.03 17.93
N ASP A 16 31.65 9.58 19.13
CA ASP A 16 31.62 11.02 19.42
C ASP A 16 30.32 11.74 19.01
N TYR A 17 29.20 11.02 19.00
CA TYR A 17 27.90 11.65 18.79
C TYR A 17 27.42 12.34 20.07
N LEU A 18 26.81 13.51 19.91
CA LEU A 18 26.16 14.26 20.99
C LEU A 18 25.03 13.42 21.60
N LEU A 19 25.20 12.98 22.85
CA LEU A 19 24.24 12.16 23.58
C LEU A 19 22.83 12.77 23.59
N ASN A 20 22.73 14.09 23.82
CA ASN A 20 21.46 14.82 23.81
C ASN A 20 20.72 14.70 22.47
N PHE A 21 21.46 14.67 21.35
CA PHE A 21 20.86 14.50 20.03
C PHE A 21 20.31 13.08 19.87
N VAL A 22 21.08 12.06 20.28
CA VAL A 22 20.69 10.65 20.20
C VAL A 22 19.47 10.36 21.07
N GLU A 23 19.45 10.87 22.30
CA GLU A 23 18.29 10.74 23.20
C GLU A 23 17.04 11.42 22.65
N CYS A 24 17.19 12.60 22.04
CA CYS A 24 16.09 13.27 21.34
C CYS A 24 15.53 12.41 20.20
N GLN A 25 16.40 11.78 19.40
CA GLN A 25 15.98 10.90 18.31
C GLN A 25 15.30 9.62 18.79
N ILE A 26 15.80 9.03 19.87
CA ILE A 26 15.18 7.87 20.53
C ILE A 26 13.76 8.24 20.97
N ARG A 27 13.62 9.35 21.70
CA ARG A 27 12.32 9.81 22.22
C ARG A 27 11.35 10.14 21.09
N HIS A 28 11.82 10.82 20.04
CA HIS A 28 10.99 11.16 18.88
C HIS A 28 10.49 9.91 18.16
N THR A 29 11.37 8.93 17.95
CA THR A 29 11.01 7.64 17.33
C THR A 29 10.00 6.86 18.17
N GLN A 30 10.21 6.78 19.48
CA GLN A 30 9.28 6.14 20.41
C GLN A 30 7.90 6.82 20.40
N ASN A 31 7.87 8.15 20.47
CA ASN A 31 6.63 8.92 20.44
C ASN A 31 5.86 8.67 19.13
N ARG A 32 6.56 8.65 18.00
CA ARG A 32 5.96 8.35 16.69
C ARG A 32 5.36 6.95 16.64
N TYR A 33 6.03 5.97 17.23
CA TYR A 33 5.52 4.60 17.32
C TYR A 33 4.26 4.52 18.19
N MET A 34 4.28 5.15 19.37
CA MET A 34 3.14 5.18 20.29
C MET A 34 1.94 5.92 19.68
N GLU A 35 2.15 7.04 19.00
CA GLU A 35 1.09 7.76 18.27
C GLU A 35 0.47 6.90 17.16
N LYS A 36 1.30 6.15 16.42
CA LYS A 36 0.83 5.24 15.39
C LYS A 36 -0.04 4.13 15.99
N GLN A 37 0.36 3.57 17.13
CA GLN A 37 -0.42 2.57 17.84
C GLN A 37 -1.76 3.13 18.36
N LYS A 38 -1.75 4.35 18.93
CA LYS A 38 -2.99 5.05 19.35
C LYS A 38 -3.94 5.26 18.18
N LYS A 39 -3.44 5.74 17.04
CA LYS A 39 -4.24 5.92 15.81
C LYS A 39 -4.82 4.60 15.28
N MET A 40 -4.07 3.51 15.36
CA MET A 40 -4.58 2.18 15.00
C MET A 40 -5.67 1.70 15.96
N ALA A 41 -5.54 1.96 17.26
CA ALA A 41 -6.54 1.62 18.25
C ALA A 41 -7.84 2.43 18.06
N THR A 42 -7.77 3.75 17.83
CA THR A 42 -8.96 4.59 17.56
C THR A 42 -9.63 4.22 16.24
N ASN A 43 -8.86 4.03 15.16
CA ASN A 43 -9.43 3.64 13.86
C ASN A 43 -10.12 2.27 13.89
N ASN A 44 -9.71 1.35 14.78
CA ASN A 44 -10.38 0.06 14.95
C ASN A 44 -11.68 0.16 15.76
N ILE A 45 -11.81 1.15 16.65
CA ILE A 45 -13.04 1.44 17.39
C ILE A 45 -14.05 2.14 16.48
N ASP A 46 -13.61 3.14 15.72
CA ASP A 46 -14.47 3.88 14.78
C ASP A 46 -14.94 3.01 13.61
N ASN A 47 -14.08 2.10 13.10
CA ASN A 47 -14.48 1.10 12.10
C ASN A 47 -15.44 0.02 12.65
N LYS A 48 -15.54 -0.13 13.97
CA LYS A 48 -16.48 -1.10 14.58
C LYS A 48 -17.86 -0.46 14.79
N LEU A 49 -17.93 0.86 15.02
CA LEU A 49 -19.18 1.61 15.03
C LEU A 49 -19.73 1.85 13.61
N SER A 50 -18.89 2.23 12.63
CA SER A 50 -19.36 2.48 11.26
C SER A 50 -19.78 1.23 10.50
N LYS A 51 -19.34 0.03 10.92
CA LYS A 51 -19.80 -1.25 10.35
C LYS A 51 -21.21 -1.66 10.77
N ILE A 52 -21.78 -1.07 11.81
CA ILE A 52 -23.15 -1.38 12.24
C ILE A 52 -24.17 -0.56 11.42
N GLU A 53 -23.79 0.63 10.95
CA GLU A 53 -24.67 1.52 10.19
C GLU A 53 -24.70 1.22 8.67
N ASP A 54 -23.66 0.60 8.12
CA ASP A 54 -23.58 0.23 6.68
C ASP A 54 -24.17 -1.15 6.33
N SER A 55 -24.97 -1.77 7.21
CA SER A 55 -25.66 -3.04 6.91
C SER A 55 -26.80 -2.93 5.88
N ASN A 56 -26.92 -1.79 5.19
CA ASN A 56 -27.91 -1.57 4.14
C ASN A 56 -27.25 -1.59 2.75
N LYS A 57 -27.31 -2.78 2.12
CA LYS A 57 -26.97 -3.16 0.72
C LYS A 57 -25.63 -3.88 0.55
N ASP A 58 -25.54 -5.10 1.08
CA ASP A 58 -24.65 -6.12 0.54
C ASP A 58 -25.13 -6.55 -0.85
N ILE A 59 -24.68 -5.82 -1.88
CA ILE A 59 -24.57 -6.39 -3.23
C ILE A 59 -23.30 -7.24 -3.19
N SER A 60 -23.46 -8.52 -2.83
CA SER A 60 -22.38 -9.51 -2.95
C SER A 60 -21.93 -9.59 -4.41
N TYR A 61 -20.73 -9.09 -4.70
CA TYR A 61 -20.13 -9.23 -6.03
C TYR A 61 -19.28 -10.49 -6.08
N ASP A 62 -19.65 -11.44 -6.94
CA ASP A 62 -18.83 -12.61 -7.22
C ASP A 62 -17.52 -12.16 -7.90
N ARG A 63 -16.37 -12.54 -7.35
CA ARG A 63 -15.06 -12.22 -7.96
C ARG A 63 -14.48 -13.42 -8.68
N ILE A 64 -14.14 -13.24 -9.96
CA ILE A 64 -13.42 -14.24 -10.75
C ILE A 64 -12.02 -13.71 -11.02
N MET A 65 -11.01 -14.47 -10.58
CA MET A 65 -9.60 -14.17 -10.84
C MET A 65 -9.12 -15.00 -12.04
N VAL A 66 -8.58 -14.33 -13.04
CA VAL A 66 -7.95 -14.97 -14.20
C VAL A 66 -6.46 -14.70 -14.12
N ASN A 67 -5.65 -15.74 -14.00
CA ASN A 67 -4.21 -15.56 -13.82
C ASN A 67 -3.52 -15.46 -15.18
N VAL A 68 -3.59 -14.28 -15.81
CA VAL A 68 -3.01 -14.04 -17.14
C VAL A 68 -1.67 -13.34 -16.99
N PRO A 69 -0.61 -13.75 -17.71
CA PRO A 69 0.64 -13.00 -17.76
C PRO A 69 0.42 -11.55 -18.22
N PHE A 70 1.12 -10.60 -17.61
CA PHE A 70 1.04 -9.20 -18.03
C PHE A 70 1.89 -8.96 -19.28
N VAL A 71 1.22 -8.77 -20.40
CA VAL A 71 1.78 -8.46 -21.73
C VAL A 71 1.30 -7.06 -22.14
N GLY A 72 1.65 -6.07 -21.32
CA GLY A 72 1.43 -4.64 -21.63
C GLY A 72 -0.03 -4.30 -21.99
N LYS A 73 -0.21 -3.60 -23.13
CA LYS A 73 -1.52 -3.11 -23.60
C LYS A 73 -2.49 -4.25 -23.94
N SER A 74 -1.99 -5.39 -24.41
CA SER A 74 -2.81 -6.54 -24.80
C SER A 74 -3.58 -7.14 -23.62
N THR A 75 -2.93 -7.29 -22.47
CA THR A 75 -3.61 -7.77 -21.25
C THR A 75 -4.63 -6.77 -20.72
N GLN A 76 -4.39 -5.45 -20.88
CA GLN A 76 -5.38 -4.42 -20.54
C GLN A 76 -6.60 -4.49 -21.45
N GLN A 77 -6.41 -4.66 -22.76
CA GLN A 77 -7.50 -4.83 -23.72
C GLN A 77 -8.30 -6.10 -23.43
N PHE A 78 -7.62 -7.23 -23.19
CA PHE A 78 -8.24 -8.48 -22.77
C PHE A 78 -9.14 -8.28 -21.55
N THR A 79 -8.65 -7.61 -20.51
CA THR A 79 -9.40 -7.33 -19.28
C THR A 79 -10.66 -6.48 -19.55
N ARG A 80 -10.55 -5.48 -20.43
CA ARG A 80 -11.68 -4.62 -20.80
C ARG A 80 -12.77 -5.41 -21.51
N GLU A 81 -12.40 -6.21 -22.49
CA GLU A 81 -13.35 -7.00 -23.28
C GLU A 81 -14.02 -8.11 -22.44
N THR A 82 -13.26 -8.81 -21.59
CA THR A 82 -13.85 -9.78 -20.64
C THR A 82 -14.80 -9.11 -19.66
N THR A 83 -14.45 -7.94 -19.13
CA THR A 83 -15.35 -7.19 -18.23
C THR A 83 -16.64 -6.78 -18.93
N LYS A 84 -16.56 -6.31 -20.18
CA LYS A 84 -17.75 -5.96 -20.98
C LYS A 84 -18.64 -7.18 -21.20
N LEU A 85 -18.05 -8.32 -21.56
CA LEU A 85 -18.78 -9.57 -21.78
C LEU A 85 -19.47 -10.04 -20.50
N ILE A 86 -18.74 -10.02 -19.39
CA ILE A 86 -19.26 -10.54 -18.12
C ILE A 86 -20.34 -9.63 -17.55
N ARG A 87 -20.25 -8.31 -17.72
CA ARG A 87 -21.37 -7.42 -17.36
C ARG A 87 -22.67 -7.71 -18.11
N LYS A 88 -22.59 -8.24 -19.34
CA LYS A 88 -23.78 -8.63 -20.11
C LYS A 88 -24.40 -9.93 -19.60
N VAL A 89 -23.58 -10.86 -19.10
CA VAL A 89 -24.03 -12.20 -18.66
C VAL A 89 -24.34 -12.24 -17.17
N LYS A 90 -23.48 -11.66 -16.34
CA LYS A 90 -23.58 -11.56 -14.89
C LYS A 90 -23.10 -10.18 -14.41
N PRO A 91 -23.99 -9.18 -14.30
CA PRO A 91 -23.62 -7.80 -13.95
C PRO A 91 -23.03 -7.66 -12.55
N ASN A 92 -23.33 -8.60 -11.66
CA ASN A 92 -22.80 -8.64 -10.28
C ASN A 92 -21.46 -9.39 -10.18
N THR A 93 -20.82 -9.76 -11.29
CA THR A 93 -19.54 -10.45 -11.28
C THR A 93 -18.40 -9.50 -11.67
N GLN A 94 -17.37 -9.42 -10.83
CA GLN A 94 -16.16 -8.64 -11.06
C GLN A 94 -15.02 -9.55 -11.52
N VAL A 95 -14.38 -9.21 -12.65
CA VAL A 95 -13.24 -9.97 -13.17
C VAL A 95 -11.93 -9.22 -12.98
N ILE A 96 -10.94 -9.94 -12.50
CA ILE A 96 -9.59 -9.45 -12.25
C ILE A 96 -8.61 -10.36 -12.99
N ALA A 97 -8.11 -9.88 -14.13
CA ALA A 97 -7.12 -10.60 -14.95
C ALA A 97 -5.66 -10.31 -14.57
N ILE A 98 -5.42 -9.18 -13.88
CA ILE A 98 -4.10 -8.81 -13.35
C ILE A 98 -4.30 -8.45 -11.88
N PRO A 99 -3.73 -9.21 -10.93
CA PRO A 99 -3.80 -8.86 -9.53
C PRO A 99 -3.10 -7.52 -9.30
N ARG A 100 -3.81 -6.57 -8.69
CA ARG A 100 -3.18 -5.33 -8.21
C ARG A 100 -2.39 -5.67 -6.96
N LEU A 101 -1.17 -5.14 -6.88
CA LEU A 101 -0.36 -5.20 -5.67
C LEU A 101 -1.16 -4.67 -4.48
N PRO A 102 -1.15 -5.35 -3.32
CA PRO A 102 -1.75 -4.83 -2.09
C PRO A 102 -1.24 -3.42 -1.79
N LYS A 103 -2.10 -2.56 -1.21
CA LYS A 103 -1.74 -1.16 -0.91
C LYS A 103 -0.46 -1.04 -0.07
N ALA A 104 -0.23 -2.00 0.83
CA ALA A 104 0.95 -2.07 1.68
C ALA A 104 2.26 -2.27 0.90
N VAL A 105 2.22 -2.97 -0.23
CA VAL A 105 3.40 -3.20 -1.08
C VAL A 105 3.50 -2.22 -2.24
N ARG A 106 2.39 -1.58 -2.64
CA ARG A 106 2.38 -0.61 -3.75
C ARG A 106 3.37 0.55 -3.57
N GLN A 107 3.66 0.95 -2.34
CA GLN A 107 4.65 2.00 -2.04
C GLN A 107 6.09 1.63 -2.42
N PHE A 108 6.40 0.34 -2.54
CA PHE A 108 7.75 -0.15 -2.90
C PHE A 108 7.93 -0.30 -4.42
N PHE A 109 6.86 -0.19 -5.20
CA PHE A 109 6.91 -0.23 -6.66
C PHE A 109 6.71 1.20 -7.19
N LYS A 110 7.67 1.70 -7.97
CA LYS A 110 7.52 3.02 -8.62
C LYS A 110 6.26 2.98 -9.50
N ASN A 111 5.38 3.98 -9.36
CA ASN A 111 4.12 4.05 -10.13
C ASN A 111 4.32 4.20 -11.64
N LYS A 112 5.55 4.56 -12.05
CA LYS A 112 6.02 4.62 -13.43
C LYS A 112 7.49 4.22 -13.39
N ASP A 113 7.90 3.31 -14.26
CA ASP A 113 9.32 3.20 -14.57
C ASP A 113 9.75 4.54 -15.16
N ASP A 114 10.90 5.06 -14.73
CA ASP A 114 11.55 6.20 -15.38
C ASP A 114 11.99 5.73 -16.77
N ILE A 115 11.08 5.78 -17.74
CA ILE A 115 11.41 5.55 -19.14
C ILE A 115 12.27 6.75 -19.54
N SER A 116 13.55 6.51 -19.86
CA SER A 116 14.45 7.57 -20.36
C SER A 116 13.76 8.34 -21.46
N LYS A 117 13.98 9.66 -21.52
CA LYS A 117 13.41 10.54 -22.56
C LYS A 117 13.71 10.01 -23.97
N ASP A 118 14.83 9.32 -24.13
CA ASP A 118 15.28 8.72 -25.40
C ASP A 118 14.38 7.55 -25.87
N LEU A 119 13.66 6.93 -24.93
CA LEU A 119 12.72 5.83 -25.17
C LEU A 119 11.26 6.31 -25.17
N GLN A 120 11.01 7.57 -24.79
CA GLN A 120 9.70 8.20 -24.93
C GLN A 120 9.53 8.58 -26.40
N SER A 121 8.91 7.69 -27.16
CA SER A 121 8.56 7.90 -28.57
C SER A 121 7.52 9.02 -28.70
N ASN A 122 7.99 10.27 -28.61
CA ASN A 122 7.34 11.51 -29.00
C ASN A 122 8.43 12.51 -29.36
N ASN A 123 9.08 12.26 -30.50
CA ASN A 123 9.70 13.27 -31.36
C ASN A 123 9.57 12.76 -32.80
N LEU A 124 8.32 12.79 -33.30
CA LEU A 124 8.04 12.86 -34.71
C LEU A 124 7.14 14.09 -34.90
N ILE A 125 7.81 15.17 -35.30
CA ILE A 125 7.30 16.41 -35.91
C ILE A 125 6.54 17.36 -34.98
#